data_AF-A0AAE4V9Q7-F1
#
_entry.id   AF-A0AAE4V9Q7-F1
#
_cell.length_a   1.000
_cell.length_b   1.000
_cell.length_c   1.000
_cell.angle_alpha   90.00
_cell.angle_beta   90.00
_cell.angle_gamma   90.00
#
_symmetry.space_group_name_H-M   'P 1'
#
loop_
_entity.id
_entity.type
_entity.pdbx_description
1 polymer ?
#
loop_
_entity_poly.entity_id
_entity_poly.type
_entity_poly.pdbx_seq_one_letter_code
_entity_poly.pdbx_strand_id
1 'polypeptide(L)'
;MPAEPSTKATAWAIFDRIVADAAPGGVHTNPWVRVGGELSFVPDFRVLRKLLGVPLYLDAPSTTGVPALALDVWLAYELRRAGFDPDAVWPRATDPRIMPSAISSLLEALPQKERHLIEQRLKRSMKGVAASSASVLGKHYMKQVDVVMSDWDTGPELLISTKRMDSSFGKNAANRVEESYGDAKNLRLRHPLSALGFVYGLRSTILSTEPDKAEWLIDLLGKLGTEDDAYHAVALVMIDYDSEVTEAADEEVDSVEKAEPDTLFEIVDVATAAVDEALAALPDIVIRHDTVPPQLQPSRFLATMVNRVIDTTPVTRHREARRRRNSPADA
;
A
#
# COMPACT_ATOMS: atom_id res chain seq x y z
N MET A 1 -3.31 31.09 15.75
CA MET A 1 -2.76 30.68 14.45
C MET A 1 -3.16 29.22 14.23
N PRO A 2 -3.56 28.79 13.02
CA PRO A 2 -3.77 27.37 12.77
C PRO A 2 -2.45 26.62 13.06
N ALA A 3 -2.55 25.42 13.62
CA ALA A 3 -1.38 24.58 13.87
C ALA A 3 -0.72 24.20 12.54
N GLU A 4 0.60 24.10 12.52
CA GLU A 4 1.32 23.59 11.35
C GLU A 4 0.89 22.13 11.07
N PRO A 5 0.70 21.76 9.79
CA PRO A 5 0.35 20.38 9.43
C PRO A 5 1.46 19.42 9.85
N SER A 6 1.09 18.23 10.33
CA SER A 6 2.07 17.19 10.62
C SER A 6 2.80 16.71 9.36
N THR A 7 3.96 16.08 9.51
CA THR A 7 4.70 15.45 8.40
C THR A 7 3.81 14.47 7.63
N LYS A 8 3.00 13.67 8.35
CA LYS A 8 2.07 12.71 7.75
C LYS A 8 0.92 13.39 6.99
N ALA A 9 0.37 14.48 7.50
CA ALA A 9 -0.65 15.25 6.79
C ALA A 9 -0.10 15.90 5.51
N THR A 10 1.11 16.45 5.59
CA THR A 10 1.83 17.01 4.44
C THR A 10 2.13 15.92 3.39
N ALA A 11 2.59 14.74 3.82
CA ALA A 11 2.82 13.60 2.93
C ALA A 11 1.56 13.16 2.21
N TRP A 12 0.42 13.06 2.91
CA TRP A 12 -0.88 12.73 2.29
C TRP A 12 -1.29 13.71 1.20
N ALA A 13 -1.14 15.02 1.43
CA ALA A 13 -1.47 16.02 0.42
C ALA A 13 -0.63 15.86 -0.87
N ILE A 14 0.65 15.52 -0.72
CA ILE A 14 1.55 15.25 -1.85
C ILE A 14 1.19 13.92 -2.52
N PHE A 15 0.94 12.86 -1.75
CA PHE A 15 0.51 11.56 -2.25
C PHE A 15 -0.79 11.64 -3.06
N ASP A 16 -1.79 12.34 -2.55
CA ASP A 16 -3.07 12.54 -3.23
C ASP A 16 -2.88 13.20 -4.58
N ARG A 17 -2.01 14.23 -4.65
CA ARG A 17 -1.71 14.89 -5.91
C ARG A 17 -0.99 13.97 -6.89
N ILE A 18 0.00 13.19 -6.44
CA ILE A 18 0.69 12.18 -7.27
C ILE A 18 -0.31 11.18 -7.86
N VAL A 19 -1.22 10.67 -7.03
CA VAL A 19 -2.24 9.69 -7.44
C VAL A 19 -3.26 10.31 -8.40
N ALA A 20 -3.71 11.54 -8.13
CA ALA A 20 -4.65 12.26 -8.98
C ALA A 20 -4.06 12.58 -10.36
N ASP A 21 -2.80 13.00 -10.42
CA ASP A 21 -2.09 13.26 -11.68
C ASP A 21 -1.88 11.97 -12.49
N ALA A 22 -1.69 10.83 -11.81
CA ALA A 22 -1.52 9.52 -12.45
C ALA A 22 -2.83 8.88 -12.91
N ALA A 23 -3.98 9.35 -12.42
CA ALA A 23 -5.31 8.92 -12.85
C ALA A 23 -6.27 10.11 -12.96
N PRO A 24 -6.08 11.00 -13.96
CA PRO A 24 -6.90 12.20 -14.10
C PRO A 24 -8.39 11.85 -14.19
N GLY A 25 -9.20 12.50 -13.35
CA GLY A 25 -10.64 12.22 -13.25
C GLY A 25 -10.98 10.80 -12.76
N GLY A 26 -10.06 10.13 -12.07
CA GLY A 26 -10.22 8.75 -11.62
C GLY A 26 -10.04 7.70 -12.72
N VAL A 27 -9.56 8.09 -13.90
CA VAL A 27 -9.38 7.18 -15.03
C VAL A 27 -7.99 6.56 -15.00
N HIS A 28 -7.93 5.28 -14.66
CA HIS A 28 -6.69 4.50 -14.60
C HIS A 28 -6.39 3.78 -15.93
N THR A 29 -5.10 3.72 -16.31
CA THR A 29 -4.63 2.87 -17.42
C THR A 29 -4.84 1.38 -17.12
N ASN A 30 -4.90 0.52 -18.14
CA ASN A 30 -4.96 -0.93 -17.92
C ASN A 30 -3.54 -1.47 -17.62
N PRO A 31 -3.30 -2.13 -16.48
CA PRO A 31 -1.99 -2.66 -16.13
C PRO A 31 -1.67 -3.98 -16.85
N TRP A 32 -2.67 -4.65 -17.42
CA TRP A 32 -2.49 -5.92 -18.08
C TRP A 32 -2.04 -5.74 -19.53
N VAL A 33 -0.95 -6.43 -19.87
CA VAL A 33 -0.39 -6.46 -21.22
C VAL A 33 -0.14 -7.89 -21.67
N ARG A 34 -0.09 -8.12 -22.99
CA ARG A 34 0.39 -9.37 -23.58
C ARG A 34 1.82 -9.18 -24.06
N VAL A 35 2.74 -9.92 -23.46
CA VAL A 35 4.15 -9.98 -23.87
C VAL A 35 4.45 -11.40 -24.33
N GLY A 36 4.81 -11.58 -25.60
CA GLY A 36 5.13 -12.91 -26.13
C GLY A 36 3.97 -13.92 -26.07
N GLY A 37 2.71 -13.44 -26.03
CA GLY A 37 1.52 -14.27 -25.86
C GLY A 37 1.15 -14.58 -24.40
N GLU A 38 1.99 -14.23 -23.44
CA GLU A 38 1.71 -14.37 -22.01
C GLU A 38 1.12 -13.08 -21.43
N LEU A 39 0.14 -13.25 -20.54
CA LEU A 39 -0.48 -12.14 -19.83
C LEU A 39 0.41 -11.71 -18.67
N SER A 40 0.82 -10.45 -18.67
CA SER A 40 1.68 -9.86 -17.65
C SER A 40 1.04 -8.61 -17.04
N PHE A 41 1.28 -8.39 -15.74
CA PHE A 41 0.93 -7.15 -15.06
C PHE A 41 2.14 -6.22 -15.11
N VAL A 42 1.98 -5.01 -15.67
CA VAL A 42 3.03 -3.98 -15.72
C VAL A 42 2.74 -2.93 -14.66
N PRO A 43 3.47 -2.92 -13.53
CA PRO A 43 3.27 -1.92 -12.49
C PRO A 43 3.71 -0.54 -12.95
N ASP A 44 3.06 0.51 -12.43
CA ASP A 44 3.43 1.89 -12.69
C ASP A 44 4.55 2.35 -11.75
N PHE A 45 5.78 1.96 -12.12
CA PHE A 45 6.96 2.37 -11.37
C PHE A 45 7.22 3.89 -11.43
N ARG A 46 6.62 4.64 -12.37
CA ARG A 46 6.74 6.10 -12.38
C ARG A 46 6.01 6.71 -11.19
N VAL A 47 4.84 6.17 -10.84
CA VAL A 47 4.08 6.55 -9.64
C VAL A 47 4.83 6.12 -8.39
N LEU A 48 5.31 4.87 -8.32
CA LEU A 48 6.05 4.37 -7.15
C LEU A 48 7.28 5.25 -6.84
N ARG A 49 8.08 5.61 -7.85
CA ARG A 49 9.28 6.47 -7.67
C ARG A 49 8.91 7.82 -7.05
N LYS A 50 7.86 8.47 -7.54
CA LYS A 50 7.38 9.75 -6.96
C LYS A 50 6.93 9.58 -5.51
N LEU A 51 6.14 8.54 -5.21
CA LEU A 51 5.65 8.26 -3.86
C LEU A 51 6.82 8.00 -2.89
N LEU A 52 7.83 7.23 -3.31
CA LEU A 52 9.03 6.98 -2.51
C LEU A 52 9.92 8.21 -2.32
N GLY A 53 9.85 9.20 -3.22
CA GLY A 53 10.54 10.48 -3.09
C GLY A 53 9.96 11.39 -1.99
N VAL A 54 8.66 11.28 -1.68
CA VAL A 54 8.00 12.12 -0.66
C VAL A 54 8.62 11.99 0.74
N PRO A 55 8.81 10.79 1.33
CA PRO A 55 9.43 10.68 2.65
C PRO A 55 10.85 11.24 2.69
N LEU A 56 11.62 11.14 1.59
CA LEU A 56 12.96 11.71 1.51
C LEU A 56 12.92 13.24 1.42
N TYR A 57 12.02 13.79 0.61
CA TYR A 57 11.83 15.23 0.49
C TYR A 57 11.44 15.87 1.84
N LEU A 58 10.61 15.19 2.62
CA LEU A 58 10.15 15.66 3.92
C LEU A 58 11.12 15.35 5.08
N ASP A 59 12.25 14.69 4.80
CA ASP A 59 13.14 14.12 5.83
C ASP A 59 12.36 13.35 6.92
N ALA A 60 11.38 12.55 6.47
CA ALA A 60 10.44 11.89 7.36
C ALA A 60 11.12 10.69 8.03
N PRO A 61 11.34 10.71 9.36
CA PRO A 61 11.95 9.58 10.04
C PRO A 61 11.02 8.37 9.98
N SER A 62 11.60 7.17 10.11
CA SER A 62 10.86 5.90 10.14
C SER A 62 9.68 5.97 11.10
N THR A 63 9.86 6.63 12.26
CA THR A 63 8.85 6.80 13.33
C THR A 63 7.54 7.46 12.90
N THR A 64 7.53 8.18 11.78
CA THR A 64 6.31 8.77 11.23
C THR A 64 5.41 7.75 10.50
N GLY A 65 5.94 6.59 10.13
CA GLY A 65 5.30 5.60 9.26
C GLY A 65 5.17 6.03 7.79
N VAL A 66 5.49 7.28 7.44
CA VAL A 66 5.40 7.81 6.07
C VAL A 66 6.24 7.01 5.05
N PRO A 67 7.47 6.54 5.39
CA PRO A 67 8.26 5.75 4.45
C PRO A 67 7.59 4.46 3.98
N ALA A 68 6.88 3.76 4.87
CA ALA A 68 6.11 2.55 4.55
C ALA A 68 4.80 2.90 3.85
N LEU A 69 4.14 3.98 4.28
CA LEU A 69 2.88 4.47 3.70
C LEU A 69 2.97 4.74 2.18
N ALA A 70 4.13 5.15 1.68
CA ALA A 70 4.36 5.31 0.25
C ALA A 70 4.11 4.01 -0.55
N LEU A 71 4.46 2.85 0.01
CA LEU A 71 4.17 1.54 -0.57
C LEU A 71 2.68 1.22 -0.51
N ASP A 72 2.02 1.52 0.61
CA ASP A 72 0.58 1.26 0.80
C ASP A 72 -0.26 2.03 -0.23
N VAL A 73 0.05 3.32 -0.39
CA VAL A 73 -0.60 4.20 -1.37
C VAL A 73 -0.40 3.67 -2.79
N TRP A 74 0.83 3.24 -3.12
CA TRP A 74 1.13 2.68 -4.43
C TRP A 74 0.35 1.38 -4.70
N LEU A 75 0.33 0.47 -3.73
CA LEU A 75 -0.40 -0.80 -3.86
C LEU A 75 -1.90 -0.58 -4.00
N ALA A 76 -2.49 0.30 -3.19
CA ALA A 76 -3.90 0.67 -3.33
C ALA A 76 -4.19 1.33 -4.69
N TYR A 77 -3.27 2.15 -5.21
CA TYR A 77 -3.35 2.70 -6.56
C TYR A 77 -3.30 1.60 -7.63
N GLU A 78 -2.40 0.62 -7.53
CA GLU A 78 -2.29 -0.48 -8.50
C GLU A 78 -3.50 -1.40 -8.47
N LEU A 79 -4.12 -1.65 -7.32
CA LEU A 79 -5.35 -2.42 -7.21
C LEU A 79 -6.54 -1.70 -7.88
N ARG A 80 -6.66 -0.38 -7.69
CA ARG A 80 -7.65 0.44 -8.42
C ARG A 80 -7.37 0.46 -9.91
N ARG A 81 -6.09 0.53 -10.29
CA ARG A 81 -5.62 0.42 -11.68
C ARG A 81 -5.93 -0.95 -12.28
N ALA A 82 -5.89 -2.02 -11.49
CA ALA A 82 -6.32 -3.35 -11.89
C ALA A 82 -7.83 -3.47 -12.12
N GLY A 83 -8.62 -2.48 -11.68
CA GLY A 83 -10.07 -2.40 -11.91
C GLY A 83 -10.93 -2.78 -10.70
N PHE A 84 -10.34 -2.86 -9.50
CA PHE A 84 -11.11 -2.98 -8.27
C PHE A 84 -11.78 -1.66 -7.90
N ASP A 85 -12.88 -1.75 -7.15
CA ASP A 85 -13.69 -0.59 -6.77
C ASP A 85 -12.86 0.41 -5.94
N PRO A 86 -12.85 1.70 -6.31
CA PRO A 86 -12.06 2.72 -5.61
C PRO A 86 -12.34 2.86 -4.12
N ASP A 87 -13.56 2.59 -3.67
CA ASP A 87 -13.96 2.72 -2.27
C ASP A 87 -13.84 1.40 -1.49
N ALA A 88 -13.75 0.26 -2.18
CA ALA A 88 -13.51 -1.04 -1.54
C ALA A 88 -12.03 -1.28 -1.23
N VAL A 89 -11.10 -0.64 -1.95
CA VAL A 89 -9.66 -0.73 -1.72
C VAL A 89 -9.19 0.36 -0.77
N TRP A 90 -8.59 -0.04 0.34
CA TRP A 90 -8.04 0.87 1.35
C TRP A 90 -6.50 0.78 1.42
N PRO A 91 -5.79 1.90 1.59
CA PRO A 91 -6.33 3.26 1.76
C PRO A 91 -6.95 3.83 0.47
N ARG A 92 -8.07 4.56 0.64
CA ARG A 92 -8.75 5.30 -0.43
C ARG A 92 -7.86 6.44 -0.95
N ALA A 93 -8.08 6.82 -2.21
CA ALA A 93 -7.40 7.97 -2.83
C ALA A 93 -7.76 9.32 -2.21
N THR A 94 -8.90 9.39 -1.53
CA THR A 94 -9.39 10.58 -0.86
C THR A 94 -9.88 10.20 0.52
N ASP A 95 -9.88 11.16 1.42
CA ASP A 95 -10.46 10.94 2.74
C ASP A 95 -11.97 10.64 2.70
N PRO A 96 -12.49 9.93 3.72
CA PRO A 96 -11.72 9.16 4.72
C PRO A 96 -10.95 7.98 4.11
N ARG A 97 -9.71 7.73 4.55
CA ARG A 97 -8.85 6.66 3.98
C ARG A 97 -9.42 5.26 4.09
N ILE A 98 -10.26 5.02 5.10
CA ILE A 98 -11.00 3.77 5.25
C ILE A 98 -12.45 4.12 5.45
N MET A 99 -13.29 3.52 4.61
CA MET A 99 -14.73 3.68 4.68
C MET A 99 -15.40 2.43 4.09
N PRO A 100 -16.28 1.76 4.85
CA PRO A 100 -17.05 0.63 4.32
C PRO A 100 -17.80 1.01 3.04
N SER A 101 -17.82 0.13 2.04
CA SER A 101 -18.51 0.34 0.76
C SER A 101 -20.00 0.69 0.95
N ALA A 102 -20.64 0.16 1.99
CA ALA A 102 -22.02 0.46 2.35
C ALA A 102 -22.25 1.96 2.66
N ILE A 103 -21.25 2.65 3.23
CA ILE A 103 -21.33 4.09 3.47
C ILE A 103 -21.19 4.86 2.15
N SER A 104 -20.30 4.41 1.25
CA SER A 104 -20.22 5.01 -0.10
C SER A 104 -21.54 4.87 -0.86
N SER A 105 -22.10 3.66 -0.89
CA SER A 105 -23.40 3.38 -1.51
C SER A 105 -24.53 4.24 -0.92
N LEU A 106 -24.53 4.46 0.40
CA LEU A 106 -25.47 5.37 1.04
C LEU A 106 -25.27 6.81 0.55
N LEU A 107 -24.05 7.32 0.54
CA LEU A 107 -23.75 8.68 0.08
C LEU A 107 -24.18 8.92 -1.36
N GLU A 108 -24.01 7.94 -2.24
CA GLU A 108 -24.46 8.00 -3.64
C GLU A 108 -25.98 8.04 -3.79
N ALA A 109 -26.71 7.33 -2.91
CA ALA A 109 -28.16 7.28 -2.93
C ALA A 109 -28.85 8.52 -2.32
N LEU A 110 -28.11 9.33 -1.56
CA LEU A 110 -28.66 10.48 -0.85
C LEU A 110 -28.84 11.71 -1.76
N PRO A 111 -29.87 12.56 -1.51
CA PRO A 111 -29.97 13.87 -2.12
C PRO A 111 -28.71 14.71 -1.86
N GLN A 112 -28.32 15.54 -2.84
CA GLN A 112 -27.06 16.31 -2.81
C GLN A 112 -26.84 17.11 -1.51
N LYS A 113 -27.90 17.69 -0.95
CA LYS A 113 -27.81 18.45 0.31
C LYS A 113 -27.46 17.57 1.50
N GLU A 114 -28.09 16.40 1.62
CA GLU A 114 -27.87 15.45 2.70
C GLU A 114 -26.50 14.79 2.57
N ARG A 115 -26.14 14.38 1.35
CA ARG A 115 -24.80 13.88 1.02
C ARG A 115 -23.71 14.85 1.49
N HIS A 116 -23.82 16.13 1.13
CA HIS A 116 -22.83 17.13 1.50
C HIS A 116 -22.68 17.30 3.02
N LEU A 117 -23.80 17.25 3.76
CA LEU A 117 -23.78 17.34 5.22
C LEU A 117 -23.08 16.14 5.87
N ILE A 118 -23.26 14.93 5.33
CA ILE A 118 -22.62 13.72 5.85
C ILE A 118 -21.14 13.70 5.45
N GLU A 119 -20.80 14.06 4.21
CA GLU A 119 -19.41 14.18 3.76
C GLU A 119 -18.62 15.17 4.63
N GLN A 120 -19.22 16.32 5.00
CA GLN A 120 -18.60 17.26 5.93
C GLN A 120 -18.32 16.65 7.31
N ARG A 121 -19.18 15.73 7.80
CA ARG A 121 -18.97 15.02 9.07
C ARG A 121 -17.89 13.95 8.95
N LEU A 122 -17.81 13.27 7.80
CA LEU A 122 -16.79 12.28 7.48
C LEU A 122 -15.39 12.86 7.27
N LYS A 123 -15.25 14.20 7.15
CA LYS A 123 -13.95 14.88 7.18
C LYS A 123 -13.23 14.80 8.52
N ARG A 124 -13.85 14.21 9.54
CA ARG A 124 -13.22 13.83 10.80
C ARG A 124 -13.31 12.32 10.91
N SER A 125 -12.30 11.68 11.50
CA SER A 125 -12.44 10.25 11.79
C SER A 125 -13.69 10.05 12.67
N MET A 126 -14.42 8.98 12.39
CA MET A 126 -15.66 8.65 13.10
C MET A 126 -15.55 7.20 13.53
N LYS A 127 -15.47 6.97 14.84
CA LYS A 127 -15.28 5.64 15.43
C LYS A 127 -16.30 4.64 14.85
N GLY A 128 -15.80 3.54 14.30
CA GLY A 128 -16.61 2.48 13.69
C GLY A 128 -17.22 2.81 12.32
N VAL A 129 -16.93 3.99 11.75
CA VAL A 129 -17.48 4.44 10.46
C VAL A 129 -16.35 4.77 9.48
N ALA A 130 -15.37 5.56 9.91
CA ALA A 130 -14.25 6.01 9.11
C ALA A 130 -12.98 6.09 9.98
N ALA A 131 -11.90 5.46 9.52
CA ALA A 131 -10.65 5.36 10.27
C ALA A 131 -9.44 5.76 9.42
N SER A 132 -8.31 6.00 10.08
CA SER A 132 -7.01 6.24 9.45
C SER A 132 -6.22 4.95 9.21
N SER A 133 -6.50 3.87 9.95
CA SER A 133 -5.87 2.55 9.78
C SER A 133 -6.89 1.40 9.78
N ALA A 134 -6.61 0.35 8.99
CA ALA A 134 -7.52 -0.77 8.78
C ALA A 134 -7.15 -1.88 9.76
N SER A 135 -8.05 -2.17 10.70
CA SER A 135 -7.87 -3.24 11.67
C SER A 135 -8.81 -4.41 11.38
N VAL A 136 -8.25 -5.59 11.17
CA VAL A 136 -8.99 -6.83 10.98
C VAL A 136 -8.71 -7.79 12.13
N LEU A 137 -9.73 -8.52 12.57
CA LEU A 137 -9.53 -9.57 13.56
C LEU A 137 -8.71 -10.70 12.92
N GLY A 138 -7.56 -11.06 13.51
CA GLY A 138 -6.82 -12.28 13.19
C GLY A 138 -7.35 -13.48 13.98
N LYS A 139 -6.59 -14.57 14.04
CA LYS A 139 -6.97 -15.78 14.81
C LYS A 139 -7.16 -15.49 16.30
N HIS A 140 -6.22 -14.76 16.91
CA HIS A 140 -6.21 -14.52 18.36
C HIS A 140 -6.27 -13.04 18.74
N TYR A 141 -5.82 -12.15 17.86
CA TYR A 141 -5.69 -10.71 18.14
C TYR A 141 -6.07 -9.90 16.92
N MET A 142 -6.47 -8.64 17.14
CA MET A 142 -6.61 -7.65 16.08
C MET A 142 -5.25 -7.42 15.41
N LYS A 143 -5.26 -7.27 14.09
CA LYS A 143 -4.11 -6.92 13.28
C LYS A 143 -4.45 -5.70 12.45
N GLN A 144 -3.54 -4.73 12.45
CA GLN A 144 -3.56 -3.69 11.44
C GLN A 144 -3.00 -4.28 10.15
N VAL A 145 -3.66 -3.98 9.03
CA VAL A 145 -3.23 -4.43 7.70
C VAL A 145 -3.16 -3.19 6.83
N ASP A 146 -2.05 -3.07 6.12
CA ASP A 146 -1.67 -1.82 5.46
C ASP A 146 -2.52 -1.54 4.22
N VAL A 147 -2.80 -2.59 3.43
CA VAL A 147 -3.72 -2.52 2.28
C VAL A 147 -4.77 -3.61 2.37
N VAL A 148 -6.03 -3.21 2.35
CA VAL A 148 -7.19 -4.10 2.57
C VAL A 148 -8.21 -3.89 1.46
N MET A 149 -8.82 -4.99 1.02
CA MET A 149 -10.09 -4.95 0.32
C MET A 149 -11.09 -5.84 1.04
N SER A 150 -12.24 -5.29 1.41
CA SER A 150 -13.27 -5.99 2.15
C SER A 150 -14.64 -5.40 1.88
N ASP A 151 -15.65 -6.25 1.85
CA ASP A 151 -17.06 -5.85 1.87
C ASP A 151 -17.80 -6.61 2.99
N TRP A 152 -19.00 -6.16 3.33
CA TRP A 152 -19.87 -6.82 4.31
C TRP A 152 -20.24 -8.24 3.86
N ASP A 153 -20.49 -8.44 2.57
CA ASP A 153 -21.00 -9.71 2.05
C ASP A 153 -19.90 -10.72 1.67
N THR A 154 -18.69 -10.27 1.34
CA THR A 154 -17.54 -11.12 1.04
C THR A 154 -16.61 -11.31 2.25
N GLY A 155 -16.68 -10.42 3.25
CA GLY A 155 -15.62 -10.27 4.23
C GLY A 155 -14.31 -9.77 3.57
N PRO A 156 -13.16 -9.94 4.24
CA PRO A 156 -11.87 -9.59 3.67
C PRO A 156 -11.56 -10.44 2.43
N GLU A 157 -11.30 -9.78 1.30
CA GLU A 157 -10.94 -10.44 0.04
C GLU A 157 -9.44 -10.37 -0.21
N LEU A 158 -8.79 -9.29 0.25
CA LEU A 158 -7.36 -9.06 0.08
C LEU A 158 -6.79 -8.38 1.33
N LEU A 159 -5.63 -8.86 1.76
CA LEU A 159 -4.88 -8.38 2.92
C LEU A 159 -3.41 -8.34 2.52
N ILE A 160 -2.83 -7.14 2.40
CA ILE A 160 -1.40 -6.98 2.11
C ILE A 160 -0.76 -6.23 3.27
N SER A 161 0.30 -6.82 3.81
CA SER A 161 1.17 -6.16 4.77
C SER A 161 2.39 -5.57 4.06
N THR A 162 2.87 -4.42 4.52
CA THR A 162 4.05 -3.75 3.99
C THR A 162 5.06 -3.48 5.08
N LYS A 163 6.35 -3.56 4.72
CA LYS A 163 7.45 -3.19 5.61
C LYS A 163 8.52 -2.49 4.78
N ARG A 164 9.26 -1.58 5.42
CA ARG A 164 10.38 -0.88 4.82
C ARG A 164 11.60 -0.90 5.74
N MET A 165 12.78 -1.01 5.14
CA MET A 165 14.07 -0.98 5.83
C MET A 165 15.12 -0.22 5.01
N ASP A 166 15.60 0.89 5.56
CA ASP A 166 16.62 1.74 4.90
C ASP A 166 18.03 1.61 5.52
N SER A 167 18.14 1.08 6.75
CA SER A 167 19.39 0.94 7.51
C SER A 167 19.32 -0.19 8.56
N SER A 168 20.39 -0.35 9.36
CA SER A 168 20.48 -1.32 10.46
C SER A 168 20.15 -2.76 10.07
N PHE A 169 20.49 -3.15 8.84
CA PHE A 169 20.10 -4.44 8.26
C PHE A 169 20.49 -5.61 9.16
N GLY A 170 21.71 -5.57 9.70
CA GLY A 170 22.24 -6.63 10.56
C GLY A 170 21.53 -6.86 11.88
N LYS A 171 20.84 -5.85 12.44
CA LYS A 171 20.15 -5.98 13.73
C LYS A 171 18.69 -6.39 13.55
N ASN A 172 18.06 -5.90 12.48
CA ASN A 172 16.61 -5.89 12.37
C ASN A 172 16.04 -6.92 11.37
N ALA A 173 16.83 -7.40 10.42
CA ALA A 173 16.32 -8.23 9.32
C ALA A 173 15.67 -9.56 9.79
N ALA A 174 16.30 -10.27 10.73
CA ALA A 174 15.78 -11.54 11.23
C ALA A 174 14.45 -11.41 11.95
N ASN A 175 14.37 -10.46 12.90
CA ASN A 175 13.16 -10.19 13.64
C ASN A 175 12.01 -9.79 12.71
N ARG A 176 12.29 -8.99 11.67
CA ARG A 176 11.29 -8.56 10.67
C ARG A 176 10.72 -9.72 9.86
N VAL A 177 11.56 -10.67 9.46
CA VAL A 177 11.10 -11.86 8.74
C VAL A 177 10.27 -12.75 9.67
N GLU A 178 10.74 -13.01 10.89
CA GLU A 178 10.01 -13.85 11.86
C GLU A 178 8.63 -13.26 12.21
N GLU A 179 8.56 -11.95 12.44
CA GLU A 179 7.30 -11.22 12.66
C GLU A 179 6.34 -11.41 11.47
N SER A 180 6.86 -11.31 10.24
CA SER A 180 6.09 -11.48 9.01
C SER A 180 5.49 -12.89 8.89
N TYR A 181 6.21 -13.93 9.32
CA TYR A 181 5.68 -15.29 9.42
C TYR A 181 4.55 -15.41 10.44
N GLY A 182 4.71 -14.77 11.61
CA GLY A 182 3.67 -14.73 12.64
C GLY A 182 2.40 -14.04 12.17
N ASP A 183 2.54 -12.93 11.45
CA ASP A 183 1.43 -12.18 10.86
C ASP A 183 0.69 -12.99 9.80
N ALA A 184 1.44 -13.61 8.88
CA ALA A 184 0.89 -14.48 7.86
C ALA A 184 0.00 -15.55 8.47
N LYS A 185 0.52 -16.29 9.47
CA LYS A 185 -0.22 -17.36 10.16
C LYS A 185 -1.45 -16.84 10.88
N ASN A 186 -1.36 -15.70 11.55
CA ASN A 186 -2.48 -15.13 12.29
C ASN A 186 -3.63 -14.70 11.38
N LEU A 187 -3.33 -14.08 10.23
CA LEU A 187 -4.32 -13.69 9.23
C LEU A 187 -4.88 -14.91 8.51
N ARG A 188 -4.01 -15.82 8.07
CA ARG A 188 -4.35 -17.01 7.28
C ARG A 188 -5.34 -17.93 7.98
N LEU A 189 -5.13 -18.16 9.28
CA LEU A 189 -5.97 -19.05 10.08
C LEU A 189 -7.37 -18.47 10.35
N ARG A 190 -7.55 -17.15 10.21
CA ARG A 190 -8.85 -16.50 10.33
C ARG A 190 -9.53 -16.29 8.98
N HIS A 191 -8.77 -15.93 7.97
CA HIS A 191 -9.26 -15.54 6.65
C HIS A 191 -8.67 -16.42 5.53
N PRO A 192 -9.02 -17.72 5.47
CA PRO A 192 -8.40 -18.66 4.54
C PRO A 192 -8.72 -18.37 3.06
N LEU A 193 -9.81 -17.66 2.77
CA LEU A 193 -10.23 -17.32 1.40
C LEU A 193 -9.63 -16.00 0.88
N SER A 194 -9.09 -15.16 1.76
CA SER A 194 -8.50 -13.88 1.34
C SER A 194 -7.19 -14.10 0.59
N ALA A 195 -6.88 -13.21 -0.35
CA ALA A 195 -5.57 -13.08 -0.93
C ALA A 195 -4.64 -12.37 0.07
N LEU A 196 -3.77 -13.13 0.73
CA LEU A 196 -2.71 -12.61 1.61
C LEU A 196 -1.43 -12.34 0.83
N GLY A 197 -0.87 -11.13 0.95
CA GLY A 197 0.40 -10.74 0.34
C GLY A 197 1.30 -9.94 1.27
N PHE A 198 2.58 -9.88 0.94
CA PHE A 198 3.57 -9.10 1.68
C PHE A 198 4.50 -8.33 0.74
N VAL A 199 4.76 -7.05 1.03
CA VAL A 199 5.67 -6.21 0.24
C VAL A 199 6.75 -5.65 1.14
N TYR A 200 8.00 -5.89 0.76
CA TYR A 200 9.17 -5.44 1.49
C TYR A 200 9.95 -4.41 0.67
N GLY A 201 10.04 -3.18 1.17
CA GLY A 201 10.93 -2.15 0.63
C GLY A 201 12.30 -2.23 1.29
N LEU A 202 13.36 -2.35 0.50
CA LEU A 202 14.72 -2.49 1.01
C LEU A 202 15.65 -1.53 0.27
N ARG A 203 16.45 -0.77 1.03
CA ARG A 203 17.44 0.12 0.43
C ARG A 203 18.59 -0.67 -0.21
N SER A 204 18.98 -0.27 -1.43
CA SER A 204 20.00 -0.88 -2.28
C SER A 204 21.38 -0.99 -1.63
N THR A 205 21.70 -0.09 -0.68
CA THR A 205 23.00 -0.03 -0.01
C THR A 205 23.37 -1.34 0.67
N ILE A 206 22.39 -2.14 1.13
CA ILE A 206 22.62 -3.47 1.70
C ILE A 206 23.43 -4.38 0.77
N LEU A 207 23.25 -4.25 -0.55
CA LEU A 207 23.95 -5.07 -1.55
C LEU A 207 25.46 -4.81 -1.53
N SER A 208 25.87 -3.59 -1.18
CA SER A 208 27.28 -3.21 -1.06
C SER A 208 27.81 -3.32 0.37
N THR A 209 27.00 -3.02 1.38
CA THR A 209 27.48 -2.93 2.77
C THR A 209 27.37 -4.26 3.51
N GLU A 210 26.35 -5.07 3.22
CA GLU A 210 26.06 -6.33 3.90
C GLU A 210 25.56 -7.42 2.90
N PRO A 211 26.36 -7.79 1.87
CA PRO A 211 25.93 -8.63 0.76
C PRO A 211 25.40 -10.01 1.19
N ASP A 212 26.09 -10.69 2.11
CA ASP A 212 25.66 -12.00 2.64
C ASP A 212 24.27 -11.93 3.29
N LYS A 213 23.97 -10.81 3.96
CA LYS A 213 22.65 -10.59 4.57
C LYS A 213 21.60 -10.26 3.53
N ALA A 214 21.96 -9.55 2.46
CA ALA A 214 21.05 -9.31 1.35
C ALA A 214 20.63 -10.64 0.70
N GLU A 215 21.60 -11.51 0.38
CA GLU A 215 21.32 -12.85 -0.18
C GLU A 215 20.41 -13.67 0.74
N TRP A 216 20.75 -13.71 2.04
CA TRP A 216 19.96 -14.42 3.04
C TRP A 216 18.53 -13.87 3.19
N LEU A 217 18.36 -12.54 3.24
CA LEU A 217 17.05 -11.91 3.37
C LEU A 217 16.20 -12.16 2.11
N ILE A 218 16.79 -12.05 0.93
CA ILE A 218 16.13 -12.34 -0.35
C ILE A 218 15.65 -13.80 -0.40
N ASP A 219 16.49 -14.75 0.04
CA ASP A 219 16.12 -16.16 0.12
C ASP A 219 14.93 -16.40 1.07
N LEU A 220 14.96 -15.80 2.27
CA LEU A 220 13.86 -15.92 3.23
C LEU A 220 12.55 -15.30 2.75
N LEU A 221 12.60 -14.11 2.14
CA LEU A 221 11.42 -13.50 1.53
C LEU A 221 10.85 -14.38 0.41
N GLY A 222 11.71 -15.04 -0.36
CA GLY A 222 11.31 -16.02 -1.36
C GLY A 222 10.52 -17.18 -0.76
N LYS A 223 11.03 -17.77 0.32
CA LYS A 223 10.37 -18.88 1.04
C LYS A 223 9.03 -18.47 1.63
N LEU A 224 8.98 -17.30 2.28
CA LEU A 224 7.77 -16.73 2.88
C LEU A 224 6.60 -16.61 1.89
N GLY A 225 6.87 -16.41 0.60
CA GLY A 225 5.86 -16.31 -0.47
C GLY A 225 5.53 -17.62 -1.19
N THR A 226 6.10 -18.74 -0.73
CA THR A 226 5.91 -20.08 -1.35
C THR A 226 5.38 -21.12 -0.37
N GLU A 227 5.49 -20.88 0.94
CA GLU A 227 4.93 -21.76 1.96
C GLU A 227 3.38 -21.67 1.99
N ASP A 228 2.72 -22.83 2.05
CA ASP A 228 1.25 -22.94 1.94
C ASP A 228 0.48 -22.22 3.06
N ASP A 229 1.07 -22.14 4.26
CA ASP A 229 0.50 -21.55 5.47
C ASP A 229 0.98 -20.10 5.74
N ALA A 230 1.72 -19.50 4.81
CA ALA A 230 2.20 -18.13 4.88
C ALA A 230 1.46 -17.19 3.89
N TYR A 231 2.19 -16.34 3.16
CA TYR A 231 1.62 -15.43 2.15
C TYR A 231 1.53 -16.11 0.79
N HIS A 232 0.54 -15.75 -0.02
CA HIS A 232 0.42 -16.28 -1.38
C HIS A 232 1.43 -15.69 -2.36
N ALA A 233 1.90 -14.48 -2.07
CA ALA A 233 2.91 -13.79 -2.84
C ALA A 233 3.67 -12.82 -1.94
N VAL A 234 4.96 -12.67 -2.24
CA VAL A 234 5.83 -11.66 -1.62
C VAL A 234 6.46 -10.83 -2.74
N ALA A 235 6.55 -9.51 -2.56
CA ALA A 235 7.32 -8.62 -3.42
C ALA A 235 8.49 -8.02 -2.65
N LEU A 236 9.62 -7.87 -3.34
CA LEU A 236 10.75 -7.06 -2.90
C LEU A 236 10.90 -5.85 -3.82
N VAL A 237 10.87 -4.66 -3.22
CA VAL A 237 11.18 -3.41 -3.91
C VAL A 237 12.56 -2.97 -3.46
N MET A 238 13.57 -3.12 -4.33
CA MET A 238 14.92 -2.64 -4.07
C MET A 238 15.03 -1.16 -4.46
N ILE A 239 15.19 -0.28 -3.47
CA ILE A 239 15.09 1.17 -3.60
C ILE A 239 16.49 1.80 -3.55
N ASP A 240 16.83 2.60 -4.54
CA ASP A 240 18.15 3.19 -4.72
C ASP A 240 18.06 4.71 -4.86
N TYR A 241 18.82 5.44 -4.04
CA TYR A 241 18.87 6.90 -4.00
C TYR A 241 20.13 7.40 -3.27
N ASP A 242 20.61 8.58 -3.67
CA ASP A 242 21.91 9.14 -3.24
C ASP A 242 21.89 9.88 -1.89
N SER A 243 20.74 10.01 -1.22
CA SER A 243 20.70 10.71 0.07
C SER A 243 21.34 9.87 1.18
N GLU A 244 22.30 10.43 1.91
CA GLU A 244 22.71 9.94 3.22
C GLU A 244 21.51 10.03 4.15
N VAL A 245 20.75 8.93 4.32
CA VAL A 245 19.77 8.85 5.39
C VAL A 245 20.56 8.92 6.67
N THR A 246 20.40 10.01 7.42
CA THR A 246 20.95 10.13 8.77
C THR A 246 20.56 8.85 9.52
N GLU A 247 21.52 8.17 10.15
CA GLU A 247 21.25 7.06 11.07
C GLU A 247 20.42 7.61 12.24
N ALA A 248 19.14 7.89 12.01
CA ALA A 248 18.18 8.05 13.07
C ALA A 248 18.22 6.73 13.83
N ALA A 249 18.38 6.80 15.14
CA ALA A 249 18.19 5.65 15.99
C ALA A 249 16.87 5.00 15.55
N ASP A 250 16.96 3.80 14.98
CA ASP A 250 15.81 2.97 14.66
C ASP A 250 15.13 2.63 16.00
N GLU A 251 14.38 3.57 16.55
CA GLU A 251 13.32 3.20 17.46
C GLU A 251 12.35 2.40 16.63
N GLU A 252 12.12 1.16 17.08
CA GLU A 252 11.21 0.19 16.50
C GLU A 252 9.82 0.79 16.36
N VAL A 253 9.61 1.43 15.23
CA VAL A 253 8.31 1.77 14.72
C VAL A 253 8.03 0.79 13.62
N ASP A 254 7.24 -0.19 14.02
CA ASP A 254 6.28 -0.77 13.11
C ASP A 254 5.65 0.39 12.29
N SER A 255 5.38 0.20 10.99
CA SER A 255 4.59 1.17 10.18
C SER A 255 3.29 1.62 10.90
N VAL A 256 2.91 0.74 11.84
CA VAL A 256 1.93 0.75 12.89
C VAL A 256 2.47 1.49 14.12
N GLU A 257 2.38 2.82 14.15
CA GLU A 257 2.01 3.44 15.44
C GLU A 257 0.82 2.62 15.96
N LYS A 258 0.86 2.18 17.22
CA LYS A 258 -0.35 1.77 17.94
C LYS A 258 -1.25 3.01 17.99
N ALA A 259 -1.88 3.35 16.87
CA ALA A 259 -2.89 4.36 16.80
C ALA A 259 -3.93 3.89 17.79
N GLU A 260 -4.01 4.55 18.95
CA GLU A 260 -5.12 4.33 19.84
C GLU A 260 -6.37 4.53 18.97
N PRO A 261 -7.27 3.53 18.89
CA PRO A 261 -8.39 3.53 17.95
C PRO A 261 -9.35 4.73 18.14
N ASP A 262 -9.09 5.55 19.16
CA ASP A 262 -9.88 6.70 19.59
C ASP A 262 -9.23 8.06 19.31
N THR A 263 -8.07 8.13 18.64
CA THR A 263 -7.53 9.43 18.20
C THR A 263 -8.32 9.96 16.99
N LEU A 264 -9.11 11.01 17.25
CA LEU A 264 -9.77 11.79 16.22
C LEU A 264 -8.71 12.54 15.41
N PHE A 265 -8.52 12.18 14.15
CA PHE A 265 -7.64 12.92 13.24
C PHE A 265 -8.47 14.00 12.54
N GLU A 266 -8.03 15.25 12.63
CA GLU A 266 -8.53 16.31 11.76
C GLU A 266 -7.77 16.26 10.43
N ILE A 267 -8.51 16.29 9.32
CA ILE A 267 -7.93 16.48 8.00
C ILE A 267 -7.40 17.92 7.95
N VAL A 268 -6.10 18.06 7.72
CA VAL A 268 -5.44 19.35 7.58
C VAL A 268 -5.31 19.70 6.11
N ASP A 269 -5.89 20.81 5.68
CA ASP A 269 -5.75 21.31 4.32
C ASP A 269 -4.34 21.92 4.13
N VAL A 270 -3.54 21.28 3.29
CA VAL A 270 -2.22 21.77 2.86
C VAL A 270 -2.40 22.61 1.60
N ALA A 271 -1.76 23.78 1.54
CA ALA A 271 -1.92 24.72 0.43
C ALA A 271 -1.41 24.12 -0.89
N THR A 272 -2.19 24.30 -1.97
CA THR A 272 -1.87 23.73 -3.30
C THR A 272 -0.50 24.18 -3.84
N ALA A 273 -0.13 25.44 -3.65
CA ALA A 273 1.18 25.96 -4.09
C ALA A 273 2.35 25.22 -3.42
N ALA A 274 2.22 24.91 -2.12
CA ALA A 274 3.25 24.14 -1.39
C ALA A 274 3.35 22.69 -1.91
N VAL A 275 2.23 22.11 -2.34
CA VAL A 275 2.22 20.77 -2.98
C VAL A 275 2.90 20.81 -4.35
N ASP A 276 2.61 21.82 -5.17
CA ASP A 276 3.22 21.95 -6.51
C ASP A 276 4.75 22.19 -6.39
N GLU A 277 5.20 23.00 -5.43
CA GLU A 277 6.63 23.19 -5.11
C GLU A 277 7.29 21.89 -4.66
N ALA A 278 6.65 21.15 -3.75
CA ALA A 278 7.16 19.86 -3.27
C ALA A 278 7.31 18.84 -4.42
N LEU A 279 6.33 18.77 -5.33
CA LEU A 279 6.37 17.86 -6.47
C LEU A 279 7.51 18.15 -7.44
N ALA A 280 7.85 19.43 -7.62
CA ALA A 280 8.98 19.84 -8.45
C ALA A 280 10.34 19.53 -7.81
N ALA A 281 10.38 19.39 -6.49
CA ALA A 281 11.60 19.19 -5.70
C ALA A 281 11.80 17.74 -5.23
N LEU A 282 10.93 16.79 -5.62
CA LEU A 282 11.08 15.39 -5.22
C LEU A 282 12.41 14.80 -5.73
N PRO A 283 13.16 14.08 -4.88
CA PRO A 283 14.37 13.41 -5.32
C PRO A 283 14.04 12.30 -6.31
N ASP A 284 14.98 12.01 -7.21
CA ASP A 284 14.84 10.86 -8.09
C ASP A 284 15.14 9.57 -7.33
N ILE A 285 14.29 8.57 -7.53
CA ILE A 285 14.39 7.25 -6.93
C ILE A 285 14.60 6.24 -8.04
N VAL A 286 15.56 5.33 -7.90
CA VAL A 286 15.74 4.21 -8.82
C VAL A 286 15.22 2.95 -8.17
N ILE A 287 14.48 2.13 -8.93
CA ILE A 287 14.04 0.80 -8.49
C ILE A 287 14.91 -0.24 -9.19
N ARG A 288 15.68 -1.00 -8.41
CA ARG A 288 16.68 -1.96 -8.90
C ARG A 288 16.06 -3.32 -9.18
N HIS A 289 15.30 -3.40 -10.26
CA HIS A 289 14.64 -4.65 -10.69
C HIS A 289 15.63 -5.78 -11.00
N ASP A 290 16.82 -5.42 -11.47
CA ASP A 290 17.92 -6.32 -11.86
C ASP A 290 18.43 -7.17 -10.69
N THR A 291 18.31 -6.67 -9.46
CA THR A 291 18.82 -7.33 -8.25
C THR A 291 17.76 -8.15 -7.53
N VAL A 292 16.52 -8.15 -8.02
CA VAL A 292 15.39 -8.84 -7.41
C VAL A 292 15.07 -10.11 -8.21
N PRO A 293 15.03 -11.30 -7.57
CA PRO A 293 14.77 -12.53 -8.30
C PRO A 293 13.32 -12.58 -8.82
N PRO A 294 13.04 -13.32 -9.93
CA PRO A 294 11.73 -13.29 -10.60
C PRO A 294 10.52 -13.55 -9.69
N GLN A 295 10.68 -14.44 -8.69
CA GLN A 295 9.62 -14.77 -7.75
C GLN A 295 9.25 -13.61 -6.79
N LEU A 296 10.14 -12.66 -6.57
CA LEU A 296 9.90 -11.49 -5.72
C LEU A 296 9.58 -10.22 -6.51
N GLN A 297 9.43 -10.33 -7.84
CA GLN A 297 9.14 -9.16 -8.67
C GLN A 297 7.75 -8.58 -8.37
N PRO A 298 7.61 -7.24 -8.23
CA PRO A 298 6.32 -6.62 -7.96
C PRO A 298 5.26 -6.88 -9.04
N SER A 299 5.68 -7.07 -10.29
CA SER A 299 4.79 -7.47 -11.40
C SER A 299 4.12 -8.82 -11.15
N ARG A 300 4.91 -9.84 -10.78
CA ARG A 300 4.42 -11.16 -10.42
C ARG A 300 3.49 -11.08 -9.21
N PHE A 301 3.91 -10.36 -8.17
CA PHE A 301 3.12 -10.17 -6.95
C PHE A 301 1.73 -9.60 -7.27
N LEU A 302 1.64 -8.45 -7.94
CA LEU A 302 0.37 -7.81 -8.27
C LEU A 302 -0.51 -8.72 -9.15
N ALA A 303 0.08 -9.39 -10.13
CA ALA A 303 -0.64 -10.35 -10.96
C ALA A 303 -1.25 -11.50 -10.12
N THR A 304 -0.48 -12.09 -9.22
CA THR A 304 -0.94 -13.16 -8.32
C THR A 304 -2.06 -12.68 -7.40
N MET A 305 -1.89 -11.50 -6.78
CA MET A 305 -2.88 -10.95 -5.85
C MET A 305 -4.21 -10.65 -6.54
N VAL A 306 -4.19 -9.97 -7.69
CA VAL A 306 -5.39 -9.63 -8.46
C VAL A 306 -6.10 -10.90 -8.94
N ASN A 307 -5.36 -11.86 -9.51
CA ASN A 307 -5.97 -13.10 -9.99
C ASN A 307 -6.58 -13.90 -8.85
N ARG A 308 -5.92 -13.98 -7.70
CA ARG A 308 -6.46 -14.76 -6.57
C ARG A 308 -7.81 -14.24 -6.11
N VAL A 309 -7.99 -12.93 -6.00
CA VAL A 309 -9.30 -12.36 -5.64
C VAL A 309 -10.36 -12.64 -6.72
N ILE A 310 -10.00 -12.46 -7.99
CA ILE A 310 -10.92 -12.68 -9.10
C ILE A 310 -11.31 -14.16 -9.22
N ASP A 311 -10.41 -15.08 -8.93
CA ASP A 311 -10.64 -16.51 -9.10
C ASP A 311 -11.38 -17.12 -7.90
N THR A 312 -11.35 -16.49 -6.71
CA THR A 312 -12.10 -16.93 -5.51
C THR A 312 -13.49 -16.31 -5.40
N THR A 313 -13.87 -15.42 -6.32
CA THR A 313 -15.18 -14.74 -6.34
C THR A 313 -15.99 -15.12 -7.58
N PRO A 314 -17.34 -15.04 -7.54
CA PRO A 314 -18.16 -15.30 -8.72
C PRO A 314 -17.98 -14.22 -9.79
N VAL A 315 -18.27 -14.55 -11.05
CA VAL A 315 -18.14 -13.64 -12.22
C VAL A 315 -18.95 -12.35 -12.10
N THR A 316 -19.97 -12.34 -11.24
CA THR A 316 -20.79 -11.16 -10.96
C THR A 316 -20.06 -10.11 -10.11
N ARG A 317 -18.96 -10.48 -9.44
CA ARG A 317 -18.08 -9.60 -8.65
C ARG A 317 -16.86 -9.18 -9.45
N HIS A 318 -16.31 -8.02 -9.12
CA HIS A 318 -15.07 -7.46 -9.71
C HIS A 318 -15.10 -7.42 -11.24
N ARG A 319 -16.25 -7.04 -11.82
CA ARG A 319 -16.49 -7.08 -13.28
C ARG A 319 -15.48 -6.24 -14.06
N GLU A 320 -15.15 -5.07 -13.56
CA GLU A 320 -14.18 -4.18 -14.20
C GLU A 320 -12.76 -4.78 -14.16
N ALA A 321 -12.34 -5.33 -13.01
CA ALA A 321 -11.06 -6.01 -12.90
C ALA A 321 -10.94 -7.21 -13.87
N ARG A 322 -12.01 -8.01 -13.98
CA ARG A 322 -12.11 -9.09 -14.97
C ARG A 322 -12.03 -8.56 -16.40
N ARG A 323 -12.75 -7.47 -16.71
CA ARG A 323 -12.74 -6.85 -18.04
C ARG A 323 -11.34 -6.39 -18.43
N ARG A 324 -10.63 -5.70 -17.52
CA ARG A 324 -9.24 -5.23 -17.74
C ARG A 324 -8.29 -6.39 -17.96
N ARG A 325 -8.34 -7.42 -17.12
CA ARG A 325 -7.53 -8.64 -17.28
C ARG A 325 -7.75 -9.33 -18.63
N ASN A 326 -9.01 -9.40 -19.08
CA ASN A 326 -9.38 -10.08 -20.32
C ASN A 326 -9.21 -9.21 -21.58
N SER A 327 -8.94 -7.92 -21.41
CA SER A 327 -8.71 -6.96 -22.51
C SER A 327 -7.33 -6.29 -22.38
N PRO A 328 -6.24 -7.09 -22.29
CA PRO A 328 -4.89 -6.55 -22.17
C PRO A 328 -4.51 -5.75 -23.41
N ALA A 329 -3.65 -4.75 -23.23
CA ALA A 329 -2.99 -4.13 -24.38
C ALA A 329 -1.95 -5.09 -24.97
N ASP A 330 -1.77 -5.08 -26.30
CA ASP A 330 -0.63 -5.75 -26.91
C ASP A 330 0.61 -4.88 -26.68
N ALA A 331 1.67 -5.47 -26.11
CA ALA A 331 2.93 -4.78 -25.79
C ALA A 331 3.98 -4.91 -26.90
#